data_AF-A0A2H0R5L0-F1
#
_entry.id   AF-A0A2H0R5L0-F1
#
_cell.length_a   1.000
_cell.length_b   1.000
_cell.length_c   1.000
_cell.angle_alpha   90.00
_cell.angle_beta   90.00
_cell.angle_gamma   90.00
#
_symmetry.space_group_name_H-M   'P 1'
#
loop_
_entity.id
_entity.type
_entity.pdbx_description
1 polymer ?
#
loop_
_entity_poly.entity_id
_entity_poly.type
_entity_poly.pdbx_seq_one_letter_code
_entity_poly.pdbx_strand_id
1 'polypeptide(L)'
;MVTIFIIIALAAILGLALIVWRKLPYLRRLSVEDNSPVKFWREMAPELSGVGSRVNWNKIGGSFSAEFEKIIRRLNVIALKISNLSTRVLNKMKRPPRPLKALKPIVEIEVEKKPDLEKLKREEQETIMSIAKEPRNIELYKKLGQTYIEMGNMADARETFSVAHGIDPEDEEVGRLLEKTKKHL
;
A
#
# COMPACT_ATOMS: atom_id res chain seq x y z
N MET A 1 -27.16 -9.28 22.31
CA MET A 1 -26.45 -10.57 22.52
C MET A 1 -25.68 -11.01 21.29
N VAL A 2 -26.31 -11.20 20.12
CA VAL A 2 -25.64 -11.65 18.87
C VAL A 2 -24.44 -10.79 18.45
N THR A 3 -24.54 -9.45 18.59
CA THR A 3 -23.45 -8.54 18.24
C THR A 3 -22.19 -8.71 19.09
N ILE A 4 -22.34 -9.08 20.37
CA ILE A 4 -21.20 -9.28 21.28
C ILE A 4 -20.44 -10.55 20.89
N PHE A 5 -21.15 -11.63 20.56
CA PHE A 5 -20.53 -12.86 20.07
C PHE A 5 -19.77 -12.66 18.74
N ILE A 6 -20.32 -11.85 17.82
CA ILE A 6 -19.64 -11.53 16.55
C ILE A 6 -18.35 -10.73 16.79
N ILE A 7 -18.36 -9.78 17.73
CA ILE A 7 -17.16 -8.98 18.05
C ILE A 7 -16.06 -9.87 18.65
N ILE A 8 -16.41 -10.79 19.56
CA ILE A 8 -15.45 -11.72 20.16
C ILE A 8 -14.88 -12.67 19.09
N ALA A 9 -15.72 -13.18 18.20
CA ALA A 9 -15.29 -14.04 17.09
C ALA A 9 -14.35 -13.29 16.13
N LEU A 10 -14.66 -12.03 15.78
CA LEU A 10 -13.80 -11.20 14.94
C LEU A 10 -12.45 -10.91 15.61
N ALA A 11 -12.44 -10.63 16.91
CA ALA A 11 -11.21 -10.40 17.67
C ALA A 11 -10.32 -11.65 17.69
N ALA A 12 -10.91 -12.84 17.85
CA ALA A 12 -10.18 -14.11 17.81
C ALA A 12 -9.58 -14.38 16.42
N ILE A 13 -10.34 -14.12 15.35
CA ILE A 13 -9.86 -14.27 13.96
C ILE A 13 -8.73 -13.29 13.67
N LEU A 14 -8.86 -12.03 14.08
CA LEU A 14 -7.81 -11.01 13.93
C LEU A 14 -6.54 -11.39 14.70
N GLY A 15 -6.68 -11.92 15.91
CA GLY A 15 -5.56 -12.41 16.71
C GLY A 15 -4.80 -13.55 16.00
N LEU A 16 -5.53 -14.54 15.49
CA LEU A 16 -4.95 -15.64 14.72
C LEU A 16 -4.28 -15.14 13.43
N ALA A 17 -4.93 -14.23 12.69
CA ALA A 17 -4.39 -13.65 11.46
C ALA A 17 -3.09 -12.87 11.72
N LEU A 18 -3.01 -12.10 12.81
CA LEU A 18 -1.79 -11.39 13.22
C LEU A 18 -0.66 -12.35 13.58
N ILE A 19 -0.96 -13.44 14.29
CA ILE A 19 0.03 -14.46 14.64
C ILE A 19 0.58 -15.15 13.38
N VAL A 20 -0.29 -15.51 12.45
CA VAL A 20 0.09 -16.12 11.17
C VAL A 20 0.90 -15.15 10.32
N TRP A 21 0.48 -13.88 10.20
CA TRP A 21 1.20 -12.85 9.44
C TRP A 21 2.62 -12.66 9.97
N ARG A 22 2.78 -12.61 11.30
CA ARG A 22 4.09 -12.45 11.93
C ARG A 22 5.00 -13.68 11.74
N LYS A 23 4.44 -14.89 11.66
CA LYS A 23 5.19 -16.15 11.45
C LYS A 23 5.31 -16.59 9.99
N LEU A 24 4.58 -15.96 9.08
CA LEU A 24 4.62 -16.19 7.63
C LEU A 24 6.02 -16.15 7.01
N PRO A 25 6.93 -15.21 7.37
CA PRO A 25 8.28 -15.19 6.78
C PRO A 25 9.12 -16.42 7.17
N TYR A 26 8.82 -17.08 8.29
CA TYR A 26 9.50 -18.31 8.71
C TYR A 26 8.95 -19.54 7.98
N LEU A 27 7.63 -19.58 7.75
CA LEU A 27 6.96 -20.63 6.97
C LEU A 27 7.36 -20.61 5.49
N ARG A 28 7.57 -19.42 4.92
CA ARG A 28 8.08 -19.26 3.54
C ARG A 28 9.48 -19.86 3.31
N ARG A 29 10.28 -20.07 4.36
CA ARG A 29 11.60 -20.71 4.25
C ARG A 29 11.53 -22.24 4.27
N LEU A 30 10.44 -22.81 4.76
CA LEU A 30 10.18 -24.27 4.77
C LEU A 30 9.31 -24.72 3.57
N SER A 31 8.60 -23.80 2.91
CA SER A 31 7.67 -24.11 1.79
C SER A 31 8.31 -24.04 0.39
N VAL A 32 9.58 -24.46 0.26
CA VAL A 32 10.24 -24.52 -1.06
C VAL A 32 9.64 -25.64 -1.94
N GLU A 33 8.92 -26.60 -1.35
CA GLU A 33 8.17 -27.63 -2.09
C GLU A 33 6.67 -27.24 -2.24
N ASP A 34 6.30 -26.82 -3.44
CA ASP A 34 4.94 -26.80 -4.02
C ASP A 34 3.90 -25.81 -3.44
N ASN A 35 3.90 -24.59 -3.99
CA ASN A 35 3.08 -23.45 -3.60
C ASN A 35 1.62 -23.53 -4.08
N SER A 36 0.76 -24.30 -3.40
CA SER A 36 -0.69 -24.10 -3.50
C SER A 36 -1.29 -23.65 -2.15
N PRO A 37 -2.02 -22.52 -2.11
CA PRO A 37 -2.77 -22.10 -0.92
C PRO A 37 -3.67 -23.22 -0.38
N VAL A 38 -4.17 -24.07 -1.29
CA VAL A 38 -5.04 -25.22 -1.00
C VAL A 38 -4.36 -26.27 -0.12
N LYS A 39 -3.07 -26.56 -0.35
CA LYS A 39 -2.31 -27.55 0.43
C LYS A 39 -1.97 -27.04 1.83
N PHE A 40 -1.63 -25.76 1.95
CA PHE A 40 -1.45 -25.09 3.25
C PHE A 40 -2.68 -25.17 4.15
N TRP A 41 -3.87 -24.90 3.61
CA TRP A 41 -5.12 -25.04 4.38
C TRP A 41 -5.41 -26.49 4.79
N ARG A 42 -5.02 -27.47 3.95
CA ARG A 42 -5.16 -28.90 4.27
C ARG A 42 -4.21 -29.34 5.40
N GLU A 43 -3.00 -28.78 5.46
CA GLU A 43 -2.01 -29.07 6.51
C GLU A 43 -2.31 -28.34 7.82
N MET A 44 -2.74 -27.08 7.77
CA MET A 44 -3.03 -26.27 8.97
C MET A 44 -4.33 -26.67 9.66
N ALA A 45 -5.32 -27.14 8.91
CA ALA A 45 -6.63 -27.49 9.42
C ALA A 45 -7.22 -28.69 8.65
N PRO A 46 -6.72 -29.91 8.91
CA PRO A 46 -7.17 -31.11 8.22
C PRO A 46 -8.69 -31.32 8.37
N GLU A 47 -9.27 -30.93 9.50
CA GLU A 47 -10.72 -30.97 9.73
C GLU A 47 -11.52 -30.00 8.84
N LEU A 48 -10.95 -28.84 8.48
CA LEU A 48 -11.61 -27.86 7.59
C LEU A 48 -11.58 -28.30 6.13
N SER A 49 -10.59 -29.10 5.74
CA SER A 49 -10.48 -29.62 4.36
C SER A 49 -11.67 -30.50 3.96
N GLY A 50 -12.29 -31.20 4.93
CA GLY A 50 -13.51 -31.99 4.74
C GLY A 50 -14.82 -31.20 4.87
N VAL A 51 -14.75 -29.94 5.30
CA VAL A 51 -15.89 -29.00 5.41
C VAL A 51 -16.06 -28.24 4.10
N GLY A 52 -14.97 -27.83 3.45
CA GLY A 52 -15.02 -27.09 2.17
C GLY A 52 -15.71 -27.84 1.02
N SER A 53 -15.70 -29.18 1.04
CA SER A 53 -16.38 -30.05 0.08
C SER A 53 -17.79 -30.47 0.50
N ARG A 54 -18.14 -30.41 1.79
CA ARG A 54 -19.50 -30.63 2.31
C ARG A 54 -20.37 -29.37 2.33
N VAL A 55 -19.72 -28.21 2.27
CA VAL A 55 -20.38 -26.91 2.21
C VAL A 55 -20.73 -26.62 0.75
N ASN A 56 -22.01 -26.75 0.42
CA ASN A 56 -22.55 -26.27 -0.86
C ASN A 56 -22.48 -24.74 -0.89
N TRP A 57 -21.38 -24.19 -1.41
CA TRP A 57 -21.15 -22.75 -1.61
C TRP A 57 -22.32 -22.05 -2.30
N ASN A 58 -23.00 -22.75 -3.21
CA ASN A 58 -24.16 -22.25 -3.94
C ASN A 58 -25.40 -22.04 -3.07
N LYS A 59 -25.53 -22.75 -1.93
CA LYS A 59 -26.62 -22.55 -0.95
C LYS A 59 -26.24 -21.54 0.14
N ILE A 60 -24.98 -21.55 0.59
CA ILE A 60 -24.51 -20.61 1.61
C ILE A 60 -24.43 -19.18 1.06
N GLY A 61 -24.05 -19.02 -0.21
CA GLY A 61 -23.91 -17.70 -0.86
C GLY A 61 -25.20 -16.88 -0.91
N GLY A 62 -26.37 -17.51 -1.06
CA GLY A 62 -27.65 -16.81 -1.18
C GLY A 62 -28.08 -16.07 0.08
N SER A 63 -28.09 -16.76 1.24
CA SER A 63 -28.46 -16.13 2.52
C SER A 63 -27.35 -15.21 3.05
N PHE A 64 -26.08 -15.59 2.83
CA PHE A 64 -24.93 -14.80 3.23
C PHE A 64 -24.88 -13.45 2.50
N SER A 65 -25.13 -13.41 1.19
CA SER A 65 -25.07 -12.16 0.42
C SER A 65 -26.09 -11.12 0.90
N ALA A 66 -27.31 -11.56 1.23
CA ALA A 66 -28.36 -10.66 1.72
C ALA A 66 -28.06 -10.12 3.13
N GLU A 67 -27.45 -10.94 4.00
CA GLU A 67 -27.00 -10.49 5.31
C GLU A 67 -25.76 -9.59 5.22
N PHE A 68 -24.84 -9.88 4.31
CA PHE A 68 -23.68 -9.05 4.01
C PHE A 68 -24.09 -7.66 3.54
N GLU A 69 -25.09 -7.57 2.67
CA GLU A 69 -25.61 -6.29 2.23
C GLU A 69 -26.14 -5.45 3.41
N LYS A 70 -26.85 -6.07 4.36
CA LYS A 70 -27.30 -5.39 5.59
C LYS A 70 -26.13 -4.95 6.46
N ILE A 71 -25.07 -5.75 6.55
CA ILE A 71 -23.84 -5.40 7.29
C ILE A 71 -23.14 -4.20 6.61
N ILE A 72 -22.99 -4.24 5.29
CA ILE A 72 -22.37 -3.18 4.49
C ILE A 72 -23.14 -1.87 4.66
N ARG A 73 -24.48 -1.91 4.61
CA ARG A 73 -25.32 -0.73 4.88
C ARG A 73 -25.09 -0.15 6.28
N ARG A 74 -24.95 -1.00 7.29
CA ARG A 74 -24.65 -0.57 8.67
C ARG A 74 -23.25 0.01 8.80
N LEU A 75 -22.26 -0.58 8.13
CA LEU A 75 -20.89 -0.05 8.08
C LEU A 75 -20.85 1.34 7.45
N ASN A 76 -21.61 1.58 6.38
CA ASN A 76 -21.73 2.91 5.77
C ASN A 76 -22.33 3.94 6.75
N VAL A 77 -23.36 3.57 7.51
CA VAL A 77 -23.93 4.46 8.55
C VAL A 77 -22.92 4.72 9.68
N ILE A 78 -22.14 3.72 10.06
CA ILE A 78 -21.07 3.88 11.07
C ILE A 78 -19.97 4.81 10.52
N ALA A 79 -19.57 4.66 9.27
CA ALA A 79 -18.60 5.54 8.61
C ALA A 79 -19.07 7.02 8.63
N LEU A 80 -20.36 7.26 8.37
CA LEU A 80 -20.97 8.59 8.50
C LEU A 80 -20.98 9.13 9.93
N LYS A 81 -21.11 8.27 10.94
CA LYS A 81 -20.99 8.69 12.36
C LYS A 81 -19.55 9.03 12.72
N ILE A 82 -18.59 8.28 12.18
CA ILE A 82 -17.15 8.53 12.40
C ILE A 82 -16.74 9.88 11.80
N SER A 83 -17.24 10.22 10.60
CA SER A 83 -16.97 11.54 10.01
C SER A 83 -17.57 12.68 10.85
N ASN A 84 -18.76 12.49 11.41
CA ASN A 84 -19.38 13.45 12.34
C ASN A 84 -18.64 13.57 13.69
N LEU A 85 -17.98 12.50 14.15
CA LEU A 85 -17.14 12.55 15.35
C LEU A 85 -15.83 13.31 15.06
N SER A 86 -15.27 13.12 13.87
CA SER A 86 -14.07 13.82 13.40
C SER A 86 -14.23 15.35 13.47
N THR A 87 -15.39 15.88 13.04
CA THR A 87 -15.65 17.33 13.11
C THR A 87 -15.74 17.86 14.55
N ARG A 88 -16.27 17.07 15.51
CA ARG A 88 -16.30 17.46 16.93
C ARG A 88 -14.90 17.50 17.54
N VAL A 89 -14.07 16.51 17.22
CA VAL A 89 -12.69 16.42 17.67
C VAL A 89 -11.84 17.55 17.05
N LEU A 90 -12.07 17.86 15.77
CA LEU A 90 -11.44 18.98 15.07
C LEU A 90 -11.84 20.33 15.69
N ASN A 91 -13.10 20.52 16.04
CA ASN A 91 -13.57 21.76 16.68
C ASN A 91 -13.00 21.95 18.09
N LYS A 92 -12.74 20.86 18.82
CA LYS A 92 -12.07 20.92 20.13
C LYS A 92 -10.57 21.23 20.01
N MET A 93 -9.96 21.02 18.84
CA MET A 93 -8.54 21.28 18.57
C MET A 93 -8.27 22.56 17.76
N LYS A 94 -9.29 23.23 17.22
CA LYS A 94 -9.13 24.51 16.52
C LYS A 94 -8.87 25.64 17.52
N ARG A 95 -7.58 25.96 17.73
CA ARG A 95 -7.13 27.34 17.96
C ARG A 95 -7.71 28.24 16.84
N PRO A 96 -8.01 29.53 17.09
CA PRO A 96 -8.62 30.40 16.08
C PRO A 96 -7.83 30.33 14.77
N PRO A 97 -8.53 30.28 13.62
CA PRO A 97 -7.87 30.08 12.35
C PRO A 97 -6.96 31.28 12.08
N ARG A 98 -5.65 31.05 11.93
CA ARG A 98 -4.88 31.88 10.99
C ARG A 98 -5.64 31.83 9.66
N PRO A 99 -5.78 32.93 8.90
CA PRO A 99 -6.52 32.95 7.65
C PRO A 99 -5.77 32.09 6.61
N LEU A 100 -5.93 30.78 6.74
CA LEU A 100 -5.60 29.77 5.78
C LEU A 100 -6.73 29.82 4.77
N LYS A 101 -6.41 30.32 3.58
CA LYS A 101 -7.28 30.26 2.39
C LYS A 101 -7.98 28.91 2.34
N ALA A 102 -9.30 28.99 2.19
CA ALA A 102 -10.28 27.91 2.16
C ALA A 102 -9.75 26.55 1.70
N LEU A 103 -9.65 25.60 2.64
CA LEU A 103 -9.60 24.17 2.35
C LEU A 103 -11.02 23.73 1.94
N LYS A 104 -11.20 23.51 0.63
CA LYS A 104 -12.37 22.89 0.01
C LYS A 104 -12.41 21.36 0.29
N PRO A 105 -13.59 20.72 0.25
CA PRO A 105 -13.82 19.33 0.64
C PRO A 105 -13.00 18.32 -0.21
N ILE A 106 -12.64 17.20 0.42
CA ILE A 106 -11.68 16.16 -0.04
C ILE A 106 -12.21 15.32 -1.22
N VAL A 107 -13.28 15.74 -1.89
CA VAL A 107 -13.87 15.04 -3.04
C VAL A 107 -14.23 16.12 -4.04
N GLU A 108 -13.63 16.05 -5.22
CA GLU A 108 -13.67 17.00 -6.33
C GLU A 108 -12.82 18.27 -6.17
N ILE A 109 -11.99 18.51 -7.20
CA ILE A 109 -11.06 19.63 -7.44
C ILE A 109 -9.70 19.39 -6.77
N GLU A 110 -8.64 18.98 -7.48
CA GLU A 110 -7.98 19.80 -8.51
C GLU A 110 -7.16 18.92 -9.48
N VAL A 111 -7.79 18.51 -10.58
CA VAL A 111 -7.13 17.99 -11.80
C VAL A 111 -6.45 19.13 -12.59
N GLU A 112 -6.28 20.32 -11.99
CA GLU A 112 -5.97 21.54 -12.75
C GLU A 112 -4.52 22.03 -12.68
N LYS A 113 -3.62 21.31 -12.01
CA LYS A 113 -2.17 21.45 -12.24
C LYS A 113 -1.45 20.15 -11.95
N LYS A 114 -1.21 19.33 -12.99
CA LYS A 114 -0.03 18.43 -13.08
C LYS A 114 0.11 17.69 -14.44
N PRO A 115 -0.02 18.35 -15.61
CA PRO A 115 0.44 17.73 -16.86
C PRO A 115 1.92 17.30 -16.78
N ASP A 116 2.72 17.99 -15.97
CA ASP A 116 4.14 17.67 -15.75
C ASP A 116 4.35 16.41 -14.90
N LEU A 117 3.56 16.17 -13.85
CA LEU A 117 3.79 14.98 -13.01
C LEU A 117 3.37 13.69 -13.69
N GLU A 118 2.29 13.69 -14.48
CA GLU A 118 1.95 12.50 -15.28
C GLU A 118 3.01 12.20 -16.33
N LYS A 119 3.58 13.24 -16.95
CA LYS A 119 4.70 13.09 -17.89
C LYS A 119 5.93 12.49 -17.19
N LEU A 120 6.33 13.05 -16.05
CA LEU A 120 7.46 12.54 -15.25
C LEU A 120 7.25 11.09 -14.81
N LYS A 121 6.03 10.69 -14.44
CA LYS A 121 5.72 9.29 -14.11
C LYS A 121 5.84 8.34 -15.29
N ARG A 122 5.45 8.78 -16.49
CA ARG A 122 5.63 7.97 -17.70
C ARG A 122 7.12 7.82 -18.03
N GLU A 123 7.87 8.92 -17.95
CA GLU A 123 9.32 8.93 -18.15
C GLU A 123 10.06 8.04 -17.14
N GLU A 124 9.65 8.08 -15.87
CA GLU A 124 10.13 7.18 -14.82
C GLU A 124 9.92 5.72 -15.24
N GLN A 125 8.69 5.36 -15.62
CA GLN A 125 8.34 3.99 -15.99
C GLN A 125 9.10 3.49 -17.23
N GLU A 126 9.22 4.32 -18.26
CA GLU A 126 10.00 4.00 -19.47
C GLU A 126 11.48 3.79 -19.16
N THR A 127 12.03 4.61 -18.25
CA THR A 127 13.43 4.51 -17.84
C THR A 127 13.65 3.22 -17.04
N ILE A 128 12.75 2.86 -16.12
CA ILE A 128 12.79 1.59 -15.38
C ILE A 128 12.74 0.39 -16.34
N MET A 129 11.87 0.43 -17.35
CA MET A 129 11.80 -0.64 -18.36
C MET A 129 13.09 -0.76 -19.17
N SER A 130 13.76 0.37 -19.43
CA SER A 130 15.06 0.40 -20.13
C SER A 130 16.17 -0.16 -19.24
N ILE A 131 16.19 0.18 -17.96
CA ILE A 131 17.13 -0.37 -16.97
C ILE A 131 16.96 -1.89 -16.85
N ALA A 132 15.73 -2.39 -16.91
CA ALA A 132 15.48 -3.83 -16.87
C ALA A 132 16.09 -4.57 -18.08
N LYS A 133 16.25 -3.90 -19.23
CA LYS A 133 16.94 -4.44 -20.41
C LYS A 133 18.45 -4.30 -20.30
N GLU A 134 18.91 -3.16 -19.79
CA GLU A 134 20.34 -2.80 -19.68
C GLU A 134 20.70 -2.35 -18.25
N PRO A 135 20.84 -3.30 -17.30
CA PRO A 135 20.99 -2.98 -15.88
C PRO A 135 22.35 -2.38 -15.48
N ARG A 136 23.30 -2.28 -16.43
CA ARG A 136 24.64 -1.67 -16.22
C ARG A 136 24.81 -0.34 -16.94
N ASN A 137 23.73 0.23 -17.49
CA ASN A 137 23.80 1.49 -18.22
C ASN A 137 23.62 2.67 -17.25
N ILE A 138 24.71 3.37 -16.95
CA ILE A 138 24.78 4.47 -15.97
C ILE A 138 23.89 5.65 -16.38
N GLU A 139 23.80 5.94 -17.68
CA GLU A 139 22.99 7.05 -18.20
C GLU A 139 21.50 6.88 -17.89
N LEU A 140 21.01 5.64 -17.86
CA LEU A 140 19.62 5.37 -17.47
C LEU A 140 19.37 5.66 -15.99
N TYR A 141 20.33 5.32 -15.12
CA TYR A 141 20.23 5.65 -13.69
C TYR A 141 20.35 7.16 -13.45
N LYS A 142 21.20 7.88 -14.21
CA LYS A 142 21.27 9.35 -14.18
C LYS A 142 19.94 9.97 -14.56
N LYS A 143 19.35 9.52 -15.67
CA LYS A 143 18.04 9.97 -16.13
C LYS A 143 16.96 9.72 -15.08
N LEU A 144 16.92 8.52 -14.51
CA LEU A 144 15.94 8.18 -13.47
C LEU A 144 16.11 9.03 -12.21
N GLY A 145 17.35 9.23 -11.75
CA GLY A 145 17.65 10.08 -10.58
C GLY A 145 17.25 11.54 -10.80
N GLN A 146 17.45 12.05 -12.01
CA GLN A 146 17.02 13.40 -12.42
C GLN A 146 15.49 13.51 -12.45
N THR A 147 14.78 12.52 -13.00
CA THR A 147 13.31 12.44 -12.96
C THR A 147 12.80 12.44 -11.51
N TYR A 148 13.46 11.73 -10.59
CA TYR A 148 13.11 11.76 -9.17
C TYR A 148 13.31 13.14 -8.53
N ILE A 149 14.37 13.88 -8.89
CA ILE A 149 14.58 15.27 -8.45
C ILE A 149 13.44 16.17 -8.95
N GLU A 150 13.04 16.03 -10.22
CA GLU A 150 11.94 16.82 -10.82
C GLU A 150 10.59 16.52 -10.18
N MET A 151 10.39 15.27 -9.75
CA MET A 151 9.22 14.88 -8.95
C MET A 151 9.28 15.35 -7.49
N GLY A 152 10.42 15.90 -7.05
CA GLY A 152 10.65 16.35 -5.67
C GLY A 152 10.97 15.22 -4.69
N ASN A 153 11.24 14.02 -5.18
CA ASN A 153 11.56 12.85 -4.37
C ASN A 153 13.08 12.69 -4.24
N MET A 154 13.66 13.48 -3.32
CA MET A 154 15.11 13.48 -3.10
C MET A 154 15.66 12.18 -2.51
N ALA A 155 14.82 11.40 -1.82
CA ALA A 155 15.23 10.12 -1.23
C ALA A 155 15.50 9.07 -2.32
N ASP A 156 14.54 8.85 -3.22
CA ASP A 156 14.67 7.87 -4.30
C ASP A 156 15.76 8.30 -5.31
N ALA A 157 15.89 9.62 -5.55
CA ALA A 157 16.98 10.16 -6.36
C ALA A 157 18.35 9.78 -5.80
N ARG A 158 18.55 9.94 -4.49
CA ARG A 158 19.82 9.58 -3.81
C ARG A 158 20.12 8.09 -3.95
N GLU A 159 19.15 7.22 -3.72
CA GLU A 159 19.35 5.77 -3.88
C GLU A 159 19.75 5.43 -5.31
N THR A 160 19.07 6.03 -6.29
CA THR A 160 19.36 5.83 -7.71
C THR A 160 20.78 6.29 -8.07
N PHE A 161 21.22 7.46 -7.60
CA PHE A 161 22.59 7.93 -7.81
C PHE A 161 23.62 7.08 -7.05
N SER A 162 23.27 6.53 -5.90
CA SER A 162 24.14 5.60 -5.18
C SER A 162 24.36 4.30 -5.96
N VAL A 163 23.32 3.80 -6.64
CA VAL A 163 23.45 2.64 -7.54
C VAL A 163 24.31 3.00 -8.75
N ALA A 164 24.08 4.16 -9.37
CA ALA A 164 24.89 4.65 -10.48
C ALA A 164 26.38 4.75 -10.12
N HIS A 165 26.70 5.32 -8.95
CA HIS A 165 28.06 5.44 -8.45
C HIS A 165 28.71 4.08 -8.13
N GLY A 166 27.89 3.07 -7.79
CA GLY A 166 28.36 1.70 -7.60
C GLY A 166 28.68 0.98 -8.91
N ILE A 167 28.11 1.41 -10.04
CA ILE A 167 28.41 0.87 -11.38
C ILE A 167 29.67 1.53 -11.93
N ASP A 168 29.75 2.86 -11.85
CA ASP A 168 30.94 3.63 -12.23
C ASP A 168 31.28 4.67 -11.16
N PRO A 169 32.30 4.38 -10.32
CA PRO A 169 32.77 5.31 -9.30
C PRO A 169 33.52 6.53 -9.84
N GLU A 170 34.00 6.51 -11.09
CA GLU A 170 34.78 7.60 -11.69
C GLU A 170 33.92 8.67 -12.35
N ASP A 171 32.61 8.45 -12.48
CA ASP A 171 31.68 9.46 -13.00
C ASP A 171 31.54 10.63 -12.00
N GLU A 172 32.26 11.71 -12.29
CA GLU A 172 32.24 12.95 -11.51
C GLU A 172 30.83 13.57 -11.42
N GLU A 173 29.99 13.40 -12.45
CA GLU A 173 28.65 13.98 -12.50
C GLU A 173 27.74 13.29 -11.50
N VAL A 174 27.73 11.95 -11.49
CA VAL A 174 26.98 11.14 -10.52
C VAL A 174 27.43 11.46 -9.09
N GLY A 175 28.75 11.59 -8.86
CA GLY A 175 29.29 12.00 -7.56
C GLY A 175 28.76 13.36 -7.09
N ARG A 176 28.72 14.36 -7.99
CA ARG A 176 28.17 15.70 -7.69
C ARG A 176 26.66 15.64 -7.41
N LEU A 177 25.89 14.88 -8.19
CA LEU A 177 24.44 14.73 -8.02
C LEU A 177 24.10 14.00 -6.71
N LEU A 178 24.88 13.00 -6.32
CA LEU A 178 24.74 12.29 -5.06
C LEU A 178 25.00 13.22 -3.86
N GLU A 179 26.04 14.04 -3.92
CA GLU A 179 26.31 15.04 -2.86
C GLU A 179 25.23 16.12 -2.80
N LYS A 180 24.70 16.55 -3.95
CA LYS A 180 23.57 17.49 -4.01
C LYS A 180 22.34 16.93 -3.34
N THR A 181 21.95 15.69 -3.65
CA THR A 181 20.75 15.05 -3.07
C THR A 181 20.90 14.79 -1.56
N LYS A 182 22.11 14.48 -1.07
CA LYS A 182 22.38 14.34 0.38
C LYS A 182 22.14 15.63 1.17
N LYS A 183 22.43 16.80 0.60
CA LYS A 183 22.27 18.10 1.28
C LYS A 183 20.81 18.56 1.45
N HIS A 184 19.89 17.98 0.69
CA HIS A 184 18.48 18.38 0.65
C HIS A 184 17.56 17.53 1.55
N LEU A 185 18.13 16.56 2.27
CA LEU A 185 17.47 15.72 3.28
C LEU A 185 17.85 16.21 4.69
#